data_AF-A0A388P9K1-F1
#
_entry.id   AF-A0A388P9K1-F1
#
_cell.length_a   1.000
_cell.length_b   1.000
_cell.length_c   1.000
_cell.angle_alpha   90.00
_cell.angle_beta   90.00
_cell.angle_gamma   90.00
#
_symmetry.space_group_name_H-M   'P 1'
#
loop_
_entity.id
_entity.type
_entity.pdbx_description
1 polymer ?
#
loop_
_entity_poly.entity_id
_entity_poly.type
_entity_poly.pdbx_seq_one_letter_code
_entity_poly.pdbx_strand_id
1 'polypeptide(L)' 'MEASGNLAVVKTPPGAAQLLAGNLDRAMKSGKLNSAIGTIAGDDTVLVVAKSSSGGPSLAKEITKFFGGK' A
#
# COMPACT_ATOMS: atom_id res chain seq x y z
N MET A 1 5.90 -5.60 -5.73
CA MET A 1 4.62 -4.88 -5.75
C MET A 1 4.48 -4.26 -7.13
N GLU A 2 3.27 -4.25 -7.68
CA GLU A 2 2.98 -3.63 -8.98
C GLU A 2 2.32 -2.26 -8.78
N ALA A 3 2.27 -1.45 -9.83
CA ALA A 3 1.65 -0.12 -9.79
C ALA A 3 1.09 0.30 -11.14
N SER A 4 0.03 1.12 -11.11
CA SER A 4 -0.57 1.74 -12.29
C SER A 4 -1.14 3.11 -11.93
N GLY A 5 -0.72 4.17 -12.63
CA GLY A 5 -1.13 5.55 -12.31
C GLY A 5 -0.81 5.91 -10.86
N ASN A 6 -1.85 6.21 -10.08
CA ASN A 6 -1.75 6.51 -8.66
C ASN A 6 -1.94 5.27 -7.74
N LEU A 7 -2.10 4.07 -8.28
CA LEU A 7 -2.34 2.87 -7.49
C LEU A 7 -1.05 2.06 -7.31
N ALA A 8 -0.82 1.60 -6.08
CA ALA A 8 0.06 0.49 -5.79
C ALA A 8 -0.79 -0.75 -5.46
N VAL A 9 -0.40 -1.90 -6.05
CA VAL A 9 -1.10 -3.18 -5.88
C VAL A 9 -0.21 -4.12 -5.08
N VAL A 10 -0.70 -4.54 -3.92
CA VAL A 10 0.04 -5.39 -2.99
C VAL A 10 -0.67 -6.74 -2.86
N LYS A 11 0.03 -7.82 -3.19
CA LYS A 11 -0.47 -9.18 -3.01
C LYS A 11 -0.18 -9.66 -1.60
N THR A 12 -1.12 -10.42 -1.05
CA THR A 12 -0.99 -11.14 0.22
C THR A 12 -1.26 -12.62 -0.01
N PRO A 13 -0.99 -13.50 0.98
CA PRO A 13 -1.64 -14.81 1.01
C PRO A 13 -3.18 -14.67 0.98
N PRO A 14 -3.92 -15.74 0.61
CA PRO A 14 -5.38 -15.75 0.65
C PRO A 14 -5.94 -15.35 2.01
N GLY A 15 -6.99 -14.54 2.05
CA GLY A 15 -7.62 -14.04 3.28
C GLY A 15 -6.82 -13.01 4.09
N ALA A 16 -5.60 -12.66 3.69
CA ALA A 16 -4.72 -11.82 4.50
C ALA A 16 -4.74 -10.32 4.13
N ALA A 17 -5.49 -9.91 3.10
CA ALA A 17 -5.51 -8.53 2.62
C ALA A 17 -5.96 -7.53 3.70
N GLN A 18 -6.96 -7.88 4.51
CA GLN A 18 -7.48 -7.01 5.56
C GLN A 18 -6.45 -6.72 6.66
N LEU A 19 -5.68 -7.73 7.05
CA LEU A 19 -4.60 -7.56 8.04
C LEU A 19 -3.52 -6.60 7.51
N LEU A 20 -3.14 -6.74 6.25
CA LEU A 20 -2.18 -5.87 5.60
C LEU A 20 -2.68 -4.43 5.50
N ALA A 21 -3.94 -4.23 5.06
CA ALA A 21 -4.55 -2.92 4.96
C ALA A 21 -4.60 -2.21 6.33
N GLY A 22 -4.96 -2.92 7.40
CA GLY A 22 -4.92 -2.36 8.75
C GLY A 22 -3.51 -1.93 9.19
N ASN A 23 -2.45 -2.65 8.79
CA ASN A 23 -1.06 -2.23 9.04
C ASN A 23 -0.70 -0.95 8.27
N LEU A 24 -1.07 -0.88 6.99
CA LEU A 24 -0.87 0.30 6.15
C LEU A 24 -1.61 1.52 6.70
N ASP A 25 -2.86 1.35 7.15
CA ASP A 25 -3.66 2.42 7.73
C ASP A 25 -3.02 3.00 8.99
N ARG A 26 -2.44 2.14 9.85
CA ARG A 26 -1.65 2.59 11.01
C ARG A 26 -0.37 3.34 10.59
N ALA A 27 0.28 2.89 9.52
CA ALA A 27 1.47 3.57 8.98
C ALA A 27 1.13 4.97 8.44
N MET A 28 0.00 5.11 7.74
CA MET A 28 -0.51 6.40 7.26
C MET A 28 -0.84 7.32 8.44
N LYS A 29 -1.60 6.84 9.44
CA LYS A 29 -1.98 7.62 10.63
C LYS A 29 -0.79 8.08 11.47
N SER A 30 0.28 7.28 11.51
CA SER A 30 1.52 7.62 12.22
C SER A 30 2.49 8.48 11.39
N GLY A 31 2.11 8.85 10.16
CA GLY A 31 2.92 9.67 9.27
C GLY A 31 4.10 8.95 8.63
N LYS A 32 4.18 7.61 8.76
CA LYS A 32 5.25 6.79 8.15
C LYS A 32 5.02 6.51 6.67
N LEU A 33 3.78 6.64 6.20
CA LEU A 33 3.38 6.44 4.80
C LEU A 33 2.58 7.65 4.31
N ASN A 34 3.23 8.81 4.20
CA ASN A 34 2.56 10.09 3.92
C ASN A 34 2.13 10.27 2.46
N SER A 35 2.69 9.48 1.54
CA SER A 35 2.40 9.56 0.11
C SER A 35 1.06 8.90 -0.27
N ALA A 36 0.49 8.08 0.63
CA ALA A 36 -0.79 7.40 0.44
C ALA A 36 -1.98 8.25 0.92
N ILE A 37 -3.13 8.05 0.28
CA ILE A 37 -4.46 8.57 0.62
C ILE A 37 -5.21 7.55 1.48
N GLY A 38 -5.18 6.27 1.10
CA GLY A 38 -5.97 5.21 1.72
C GLY A 38 -5.77 3.85 1.07
N THR A 39 -6.43 2.83 1.63
CA THR A 39 -6.40 1.44 1.16
C THR A 39 -7.80 0.87 0.88
N ILE A 40 -7.89 -0.09 -0.03
CA ILE A 40 -9.04 -1.01 -0.17
C ILE A 40 -8.50 -2.44 -0.18
N ALA A 41 -8.98 -3.26 0.75
CA ALA A 41 -8.65 -4.67 0.83
C ALA A 41 -9.71 -5.53 0.13
N GLY A 42 -9.26 -6.43 -0.74
CA GLY A 42 -10.03 -7.58 -1.19
C GLY A 42 -9.78 -8.80 -0.29
N ASP A 43 -9.55 -9.96 -0.90
CA ASP A 43 -9.18 -11.20 -0.21
C ASP A 43 -7.66 -11.38 -0.11
N ASP A 44 -6.99 -11.37 -1.27
CA ASP A 44 -5.56 -11.63 -1.43
C ASP A 44 -4.77 -10.42 -1.99
N THR A 45 -5.44 -9.27 -2.10
CA THR A 45 -4.94 -8.08 -2.77
C THR A 45 -5.39 -6.82 -2.04
N VAL A 46 -4.47 -5.88 -1.85
CA VAL A 46 -4.75 -4.53 -1.36
C VAL A 46 -4.39 -3.50 -2.43
N LEU A 47 -5.33 -2.62 -2.73
CA LEU A 47 -5.08 -1.40 -3.50
C LEU A 47 -4.71 -0.28 -2.55
N VAL A 48 -3.61 0.43 -2.82
CA VAL A 48 -3.19 1.61 -2.07
C VAL A 48 -3.14 2.80 -3.01
N VAL A 49 -3.86 3.85 -2.67
CA VAL A 49 -4.01 5.04 -3.52
C VAL A 49 -2.99 6.09 -3.11
N ALA A 50 -2.17 6.56 -4.05
CA ALA A 50 -1.23 7.65 -3.86
C ALA A 50 -1.89 9.03 -4.03
N LYS A 51 -1.33 10.04 -3.37
CA LYS A 51 -1.76 11.46 -3.49
C LYS A 51 -1.51 12.04 -4.88
N SER A 52 -0.40 11.66 -5.51
CA SER A 52 -0.08 12.08 -6.87
C SER A 52 -0.70 11.13 -7.90
N SER A 53 -1.21 11.69 -9.00
CA SER A 53 -1.80 10.93 -10.12
C SER A 53 -0.84 9.92 -10.76
N SER A 54 0.47 10.14 -10.64
CA SER A 54 1.55 9.25 -11.11
C SER A 54 2.35 8.63 -9.96
N GLY A 55 1.84 8.72 -8.72
CA GLY A 55 2.56 8.34 -7.51
C GLY A 55 2.64 6.84 -7.22
N GLY A 56 1.88 6.01 -7.93
CA GLY A 56 1.77 4.56 -7.67
C GLY A 56 3.12 3.84 -7.60
N PRO A 57 4.05 4.02 -8.58
CA PRO A 57 5.35 3.35 -8.54
C PRO A 57 6.22 3.76 -7.35
N SER A 58 6.20 5.04 -6.96
CA SER A 58 6.93 5.52 -5.78
C SER A 58 6.33 4.99 -4.49
N LEU A 59 5.00 4.96 -4.40
CA LEU A 59 4.26 4.40 -3.28
C LEU A 59 4.55 2.90 -3.12
N ALA A 60 4.56 2.12 -4.20
CA ALA A 60 4.89 0.69 -4.17
C ALA A 60 6.31 0.44 -3.61
N LYS A 61 7.28 1.29 -3.97
CA LYS A 61 8.65 1.23 -3.42
C LYS A 61 8.68 1.58 -1.93
N GLU A 62 7.93 2.60 -1.51
CA GLU A 62 7.83 3.00 -0.09
C GLU A 62 7.21 1.88 0.76
N ILE A 63 6.12 1.26 0.28
CA ILE A 63 5.48 0.14 0.97
C ILE A 63 6.42 -1.09 1.03
N THR A 64 7.20 -1.34 -0.02
CA THR A 64 8.20 -2.43 -0.01
C THR A 64 9.23 -2.21 1.10
N LYS A 65 9.76 -0.98 1.22
CA LYS A 65 10.69 -0.60 2.31
C LYS A 65 10.04 -0.70 3.70
N PHE A 66 8.75 -0.44 3.79
CA PHE A 66 8.00 -0.50 5.04
C PHE A 66 7.84 -1.93 5.56
N PHE A 67 7.55 -2.91 4.69
CA PHE A 67 7.31 -4.31 5.09
C PHE A 67 8.55 -5.23 5.02
N GLY A 68 9.57 -4.86 4.25
CA GLY A 68 10.79 -5.64 4.08
C GLY A 68 12.01 -4.76 4.23
N GLY A 69 12.69 -4.85 5.36
CA GLY A 69 13.99 -4.22 5.57
C GLY A 69 15.06 -4.85 4.68
N LYS A 70 15.21 -4.32 3.46
CA LYS A 70 16.45 -3.88 2.79
C LYS A 70 16.09 -3.19 1.49
#